data_AF-A0AA42ZUH0-F1
#
_entry.id   AF-A0AA42ZUH0-F1
#
_cell.length_a   1.000
_cell.length_b   1.000
_cell.length_c   1.000
_cell.angle_alpha   90.00
_cell.angle_beta   90.00
_cell.angle_gamma   90.00
#
_symmetry.space_group_name_H-M   'P 1'
#
loop_
_entity.id
_entity.type
_entity.pdbx_description
1 polymer ?
#
loop_
_entity_poly.entity_id
_entity_poly.type
_entity_poly.pdbx_seq_one_letter_code
_entity_poly.pdbx_strand_id
1 'polypeptide(L)'
;MTGKDLEAVNAIILEHMQSEVDLIPQLAGHIIAAGGKRLRPMLTLASARLCDYRGRRHLPLAACVEFIHTATLLHDDVVDESDLRRGLATANALWGNKSSVLVGDFLFSRAFQLMVSDGSLEVLRILSDASAIIAEGEVLQLMTSNDTETTEDSYLRVISAKTAALFAAACRIGAVVAERPDAEELALYRYGRSFGIAFQLVDDVLDYSARQAELGKAIGDDFREGKITLPVVLAFARGDEAERRFWRRCLEDLEQEEPDLHRALDLMARHDALEDAMARAKHYGAQARTALQAFADSPARRALTEAVDFCVDRAY
;
A
#
# COMPACT_ATOMS: atom_id res chain seq x y z
N MET A 1 6.98 9.13 20.55
CA MET A 1 8.20 9.70 19.94
C MET A 1 7.97 10.18 18.50
N THR A 2 7.13 9.53 17.72
CA THR A 2 6.80 9.91 16.33
C THR A 2 5.87 11.11 16.19
N GLY A 3 5.09 11.50 17.20
CA GLY A 3 4.09 12.56 17.09
C GLY A 3 4.65 13.90 16.58
N LYS A 4 5.73 14.40 17.20
CA LYS A 4 6.37 15.66 16.78
C LYS A 4 7.04 15.56 15.40
N ASP A 5 7.66 14.42 15.10
CA ASP A 5 8.27 14.20 13.78
C ASP A 5 7.19 14.13 12.69
N LEU A 6 6.04 13.49 12.98
CA LEU A 6 4.90 13.41 12.06
C LEU A 6 4.21 14.77 11.87
N GLU A 7 4.09 15.58 12.91
CA GLU A 7 3.66 16.99 12.80
C GLU A 7 4.59 17.78 11.88
N ALA A 8 5.91 17.60 12.02
CA ALA A 8 6.90 18.24 11.14
C ALA A 8 6.80 17.74 9.69
N VAL A 9 6.57 16.43 9.48
CA VAL A 9 6.30 15.88 8.14
C VAL A 9 5.04 16.48 7.55
N ASN A 10 3.94 16.59 8.32
CA ASN A 10 2.70 17.22 7.84
C ASN A 10 2.91 18.69 7.47
N ALA A 11 3.71 19.44 8.24
CA ALA A 11 4.04 20.81 7.90
C ALA A 11 4.82 20.90 6.56
N ILE A 12 5.80 20.02 6.34
CA ILE A 12 6.56 19.96 5.09
C ILE A 12 5.65 19.60 3.91
N ILE A 13 4.74 18.64 4.10
CA ILE A 13 3.75 18.27 3.09
C ILE A 13 2.91 19.48 2.70
N LEU A 14 2.32 20.17 3.67
CA LEU A 14 1.47 21.35 3.41
C LEU A 14 2.24 22.48 2.72
N GLU A 15 3.50 22.71 3.12
CA GLU A 15 4.39 23.70 2.49
C GLU A 15 4.64 23.38 1.01
N HIS A 16 4.96 22.12 0.68
CA HIS A 16 5.38 21.74 -0.67
C HIS A 16 4.21 21.49 -1.64
N MET A 17 2.98 21.40 -1.13
CA MET A 17 1.76 21.35 -1.94
C MET A 17 1.30 22.71 -2.45
N GLN A 18 1.82 23.80 -1.89
CA GLN A 18 1.43 25.14 -2.32
C GLN A 18 1.86 25.39 -3.77
N SER A 19 1.00 26.13 -4.48
CA SER A 19 1.19 26.55 -5.86
C SER A 19 0.42 27.85 -6.11
N GLU A 20 0.89 28.65 -7.07
CA GLU A 20 0.14 29.81 -7.58
C GLU A 20 -1.10 29.40 -8.39
N VAL A 21 -1.18 28.12 -8.79
CA VAL A 21 -2.35 27.54 -9.45
C VAL A 21 -3.26 26.92 -8.39
N ASP A 22 -4.31 27.63 -8.02
CA ASP A 22 -5.24 27.30 -6.91
C ASP A 22 -5.78 25.86 -6.93
N LEU A 23 -5.98 25.28 -8.12
CA LEU A 23 -6.50 23.91 -8.26
C LEU A 23 -5.59 22.86 -7.60
N ILE A 24 -4.27 23.07 -7.65
CA ILE A 24 -3.28 22.11 -7.13
C ILE A 24 -3.42 21.93 -5.60
N PRO A 25 -3.29 22.98 -4.76
CA PRO A 25 -3.42 22.83 -3.31
C PRO A 25 -4.84 22.44 -2.89
N GLN A 26 -5.88 22.82 -3.64
CA GLN A 26 -7.26 22.40 -3.35
C GLN A 26 -7.42 20.88 -3.50
N LEU A 27 -7.03 20.33 -4.66
CA LEU A 27 -7.17 18.91 -4.96
C LEU A 27 -6.26 18.07 -4.06
N ALA A 28 -4.98 18.47 -3.95
CA ALA A 28 -4.03 17.75 -3.11
C ALA A 28 -4.45 17.82 -1.62
N GLY A 29 -4.97 18.97 -1.19
CA GLY A 29 -5.52 19.17 0.16
C GLY A 29 -6.72 18.26 0.45
N HIS A 30 -7.62 18.05 -0.51
CA HIS A 30 -8.77 17.14 -0.38
C HIS A 30 -8.34 15.71 -0.03
N ILE A 31 -7.36 15.17 -0.74
CA ILE A 31 -6.89 13.79 -0.53
C ILE A 31 -6.18 13.64 0.81
N ILE A 32 -5.38 14.63 1.18
CA ILE A 32 -4.66 14.62 2.45
C ILE A 32 -5.62 14.79 3.63
N ALA A 33 -6.67 15.62 3.48
CA ALA A 33 -7.72 15.84 4.46
C ALA A 33 -8.70 14.66 4.56
N ALA A 34 -8.88 13.89 3.48
CA ALA A 34 -9.56 12.58 3.49
C ALA A 34 -8.86 11.54 4.40
N GLY A 35 -7.74 11.94 5.02
CA GLY A 35 -7.10 11.27 6.12
C GLY A 35 -6.08 10.23 5.65
N GLY A 36 -5.89 9.21 6.46
CA GLY A 36 -4.93 8.14 6.21
C GLY A 36 -4.05 7.91 7.42
N LYS A 37 -3.64 6.66 7.62
CA LYS A 37 -2.86 6.23 8.79
C LYS A 37 -1.41 6.74 8.77
N ARG A 38 -0.97 7.43 7.70
CA ARG A 38 0.41 7.89 7.44
C ARG A 38 1.48 6.83 7.74
N LEU A 39 1.16 5.57 7.44
CA LEU A 39 2.03 4.44 7.80
C LEU A 39 3.39 4.52 7.11
N ARG A 40 3.44 4.87 5.82
CA ARG A 40 4.69 4.92 5.06
C ARG A 40 5.66 5.99 5.62
N PRO A 41 5.24 7.25 5.86
CA PRO A 41 6.07 8.24 6.56
C PRO A 41 6.48 7.77 7.96
N MET A 42 5.56 7.19 8.72
CA MET A 42 5.87 6.69 10.06
C MET A 42 6.97 5.62 10.04
N LEU A 43 6.97 4.74 9.02
CA LEU A 43 7.99 3.72 8.86
C LEU A 43 9.34 4.31 8.43
N THR A 44 9.37 5.34 7.59
CA THR A 44 10.61 6.10 7.31
C THR A 44 11.20 6.69 8.58
N LEU A 45 10.36 7.36 9.38
CA LEU A 45 10.77 7.98 10.64
C LEU A 45 11.25 6.93 11.65
N ALA A 46 10.49 5.86 11.86
CA ALA A 46 10.81 4.80 12.79
C ALA A 46 12.10 4.05 12.39
N SER A 47 12.32 3.84 11.09
CA SER A 47 13.54 3.22 10.57
C SER A 47 14.77 4.09 10.80
N ALA A 48 14.68 5.40 10.57
CA ALA A 48 15.79 6.31 10.88
C ALA A 48 16.10 6.33 12.39
N ARG A 49 15.07 6.31 13.24
CA ARG A 49 15.23 6.27 14.70
C ARG A 49 15.79 4.93 15.19
N LEU A 50 15.43 3.82 14.55
CA LEU A 50 16.00 2.50 14.82
C LEU A 50 17.52 2.50 14.61
N CYS A 51 17.96 3.23 13.59
CA CYS A 51 19.37 3.46 13.26
C CYS A 51 20.04 4.59 14.07
N ASP A 52 19.43 5.01 15.18
CA ASP A 52 19.88 6.10 16.08
C ASP A 52 20.11 7.46 15.37
N TYR A 53 19.40 7.73 14.28
CA TYR A 53 19.52 9.00 13.56
C TYR A 53 19.01 10.18 14.38
N ARG A 54 19.87 11.21 14.52
CA ARG A 54 19.58 12.45 15.27
C ARG A 54 19.44 13.68 14.38
N GLY A 55 19.71 13.56 13.08
CA GLY A 55 19.55 14.65 12.13
C GLY A 55 18.10 14.90 11.72
N ARG A 56 17.90 15.67 10.64
CA ARG A 56 16.57 16.08 10.17
C ARG A 56 16.21 15.62 8.76
N ARG A 57 17.14 15.03 8.00
CA ARG A 57 16.94 14.62 6.59
C ARG A 57 15.77 13.63 6.40
N HIS A 58 15.53 12.75 7.37
CA HIS A 58 14.39 11.83 7.35
C HIS A 58 13.00 12.50 7.32
N LEU A 59 12.86 13.78 7.72
CA LEU A 59 11.58 14.48 7.72
C LEU A 59 11.10 14.81 6.29
N PRO A 60 11.85 15.56 5.45
CA PRO A 60 11.46 15.79 4.07
C PRO A 60 11.39 14.51 3.25
N LEU A 61 12.20 13.49 3.55
CA LEU A 61 12.13 12.21 2.86
C LEU A 61 10.88 11.40 3.23
N ALA A 62 10.41 11.48 4.48
CA ALA A 62 9.11 10.91 4.85
C ALA A 62 7.94 11.63 4.14
N ALA A 63 8.03 12.97 3.98
CA ALA A 63 7.07 13.72 3.16
C ALA A 63 7.14 13.32 1.67
N CYS A 64 8.34 13.11 1.13
CA CYS A 64 8.56 12.62 -0.23
C CYS A 64 7.87 11.26 -0.46
N VAL A 65 8.00 10.33 0.47
CA VAL A 65 7.31 9.03 0.41
C VAL A 65 5.78 9.21 0.38
N GLU A 66 5.24 10.13 1.17
CA GLU A 66 3.80 10.42 1.15
C GLU A 66 3.35 11.08 -0.15
N PHE A 67 4.18 11.93 -0.75
CA PHE A 67 3.88 12.52 -2.07
C PHE A 67 3.84 11.47 -3.17
N ILE A 68 4.81 10.55 -3.20
CA ILE A 68 4.78 9.42 -4.14
C ILE A 68 3.50 8.62 -3.94
N HIS A 69 3.17 8.26 -2.69
CA HIS A 69 1.94 7.52 -2.40
C HIS A 69 0.67 8.28 -2.81
N THR A 70 0.62 9.59 -2.56
CA THR A 70 -0.57 10.41 -2.89
C THR A 70 -0.71 10.57 -4.40
N ALA A 71 0.40 10.69 -5.13
CA ALA A 71 0.39 10.72 -6.59
C ALA A 71 -0.10 9.39 -7.17
N THR A 72 0.38 8.25 -6.67
CA THR A 72 -0.09 6.94 -7.16
C THR A 72 -1.56 6.73 -6.86
N LEU A 73 -2.07 7.18 -5.70
CA LEU A 73 -3.52 7.14 -5.41
C LEU A 73 -4.34 7.96 -6.43
N LEU A 74 -3.84 9.13 -6.82
CA LEU A 74 -4.50 9.98 -7.81
C LEU A 74 -4.54 9.35 -9.20
N HIS A 75 -3.47 8.67 -9.59
CA HIS A 75 -3.38 7.97 -10.85
C HIS A 75 -4.23 6.70 -10.83
N ASP A 76 -4.16 5.90 -9.76
CA ASP A 76 -5.01 4.72 -9.53
C ASP A 76 -6.51 5.07 -9.60
N ASP A 77 -6.96 6.14 -8.95
CA ASP A 77 -8.37 6.58 -8.98
C ASP A 77 -8.88 6.86 -10.41
N VAL A 78 -8.00 7.32 -11.29
CA VAL A 78 -8.31 7.57 -12.70
C VAL A 78 -8.30 6.28 -13.52
N VAL A 79 -7.36 5.37 -13.24
CA VAL A 79 -7.22 4.08 -13.93
C VAL A 79 -8.39 3.15 -13.57
N ASP A 80 -8.77 3.10 -12.30
CA ASP A 80 -9.84 2.24 -11.76
C ASP A 80 -11.25 2.87 -11.92
N GLU A 81 -11.37 4.07 -12.52
CA GLU A 81 -12.61 4.84 -12.66
C GLU A 81 -13.44 4.97 -11.36
N SER A 82 -12.77 5.05 -10.21
CA SER A 82 -13.43 5.02 -8.90
C SER A 82 -14.17 6.34 -8.61
N ASP A 83 -15.43 6.25 -8.15
CA ASP A 83 -16.22 7.43 -7.73
C ASP A 83 -16.02 7.81 -6.25
N LEU A 84 -15.65 6.84 -5.41
CA LEU A 84 -15.51 7.00 -3.95
C LEU A 84 -14.17 6.46 -3.43
N ARG A 85 -13.57 7.18 -2.48
CA ARG A 85 -12.43 6.73 -1.69
C ARG A 85 -12.62 7.09 -0.23
N ARG A 86 -12.61 6.09 0.65
CA ARG A 86 -12.88 6.23 2.10
C ARG A 86 -14.19 6.96 2.42
N GLY A 87 -15.22 6.72 1.61
CA GLY A 87 -16.55 7.33 1.75
C GLY A 87 -16.65 8.79 1.29
N LEU A 88 -15.59 9.36 0.71
CA LEU A 88 -15.58 10.67 0.08
C LEU A 88 -15.47 10.53 -1.43
N ALA A 89 -16.01 11.49 -2.19
CA ALA A 89 -15.83 11.52 -3.64
C ALA A 89 -14.33 11.61 -3.99
N THR A 90 -13.92 10.79 -4.95
CA THR A 90 -12.55 10.79 -5.49
C THR A 90 -12.24 12.11 -6.20
N ALA A 91 -10.95 12.37 -6.40
CA ALA A 91 -10.54 13.59 -7.08
C ALA A 91 -10.99 13.64 -8.54
N ASN A 92 -11.02 12.49 -9.23
CA ASN A 92 -11.52 12.38 -10.60
C ASN A 92 -13.04 12.59 -10.67
N ALA A 93 -13.82 12.11 -9.70
CA ALA A 93 -15.26 12.39 -9.65
C ALA A 93 -15.56 13.89 -9.46
N LEU A 94 -14.74 14.61 -8.69
CA LEU A 94 -14.94 16.03 -8.38
C LEU A 94 -14.36 16.99 -9.42
N TRP A 95 -13.16 16.71 -9.93
CA TRP A 95 -12.38 17.63 -10.79
C TRP A 95 -12.03 17.04 -12.16
N GLY A 96 -12.44 15.81 -12.45
CA GLY A 96 -12.18 15.10 -13.70
C GLY A 96 -10.80 14.45 -13.79
N ASN A 97 -10.68 13.49 -14.69
CA ASN A 97 -9.47 12.68 -14.87
C ASN A 97 -8.23 13.54 -15.16
N LYS A 98 -8.36 14.55 -16.03
CA LYS A 98 -7.24 15.43 -16.42
C LYS A 98 -6.63 16.15 -15.21
N SER A 99 -7.47 16.68 -14.33
CA SER A 99 -7.02 17.40 -13.13
C SER A 99 -6.30 16.46 -12.17
N SER A 100 -6.84 15.26 -11.97
CA SER A 100 -6.26 14.25 -11.09
C SER A 100 -4.89 13.78 -11.56
N VAL A 101 -4.75 13.47 -12.86
CA VAL A 101 -3.46 13.11 -13.46
C VAL A 101 -2.43 14.21 -13.28
N LEU A 102 -2.77 15.46 -13.65
CA LEU A 102 -1.84 16.59 -13.60
C LEU A 102 -1.42 16.96 -12.17
N VAL A 103 -2.32 16.84 -11.19
CA VAL A 103 -1.96 17.07 -9.79
C VAL A 103 -1.13 15.90 -9.25
N GLY A 104 -1.39 14.67 -9.69
CA GLY A 104 -0.52 13.52 -9.42
C GLY A 104 0.90 13.77 -9.93
N ASP A 105 1.05 14.23 -11.17
CA ASP A 105 2.35 14.58 -11.78
C ASP A 105 3.06 15.70 -11.01
N PHE A 106 2.31 16.69 -10.52
CA PHE A 106 2.85 17.75 -9.69
C PHE A 106 3.38 17.23 -8.35
N LEU A 107 2.62 16.41 -7.62
CA LEU A 107 3.05 15.83 -6.35
C LEU A 107 4.26 14.91 -6.54
N PHE A 108 4.26 14.11 -7.60
CA PHE A 108 5.40 13.30 -7.99
C PHE A 108 6.63 14.16 -8.27
N SER A 109 6.48 15.27 -9.01
CA SER A 109 7.56 16.23 -9.25
C SER A 109 8.08 16.89 -7.96
N ARG A 110 7.20 17.22 -7.01
CA ARG A 110 7.59 17.74 -5.68
C ARG A 110 8.39 16.72 -4.88
N ALA A 111 8.03 15.43 -4.95
CA ALA A 111 8.83 14.36 -4.36
C ALA A 111 10.26 14.37 -4.92
N PHE A 112 10.43 14.48 -6.25
CA PHE A 112 11.76 14.58 -6.86
C PHE A 112 12.54 15.82 -6.42
N GLN A 113 11.89 16.98 -6.28
CA GLN A 113 12.55 18.18 -5.75
C GLN A 113 13.07 17.97 -4.32
N LEU A 114 12.30 17.29 -3.47
CA LEU A 114 12.73 16.93 -2.11
C LEU A 114 13.91 15.95 -2.12
N MET A 115 13.88 14.93 -2.98
CA MET A 115 14.99 13.98 -3.13
C MET A 115 16.28 14.66 -3.59
N VAL A 116 16.20 15.55 -4.59
CA VAL A 116 17.35 16.32 -5.08
C VAL A 116 17.90 17.25 -3.99
N SER A 117 17.02 17.87 -3.20
CA SER A 117 17.42 18.77 -2.10
C SER A 117 18.11 18.03 -0.95
N ASP A 118 17.79 16.75 -0.72
CA ASP A 118 18.51 15.90 0.24
C ASP A 118 19.97 15.65 -0.20
N GLY A 119 20.23 15.62 -1.50
CA GLY A 119 21.57 15.51 -2.09
C GLY A 119 22.15 14.09 -2.11
N SER A 120 21.44 13.07 -1.60
CA SER A 120 21.89 11.68 -1.69
C SER A 120 21.43 11.01 -2.99
N LEU A 121 22.40 10.69 -3.85
CA LEU A 121 22.16 9.89 -5.06
C LEU A 121 21.59 8.50 -4.74
N GLU A 122 21.96 7.93 -3.59
CA GLU A 122 21.46 6.62 -3.18
C GLU A 122 19.99 6.69 -2.76
N VAL A 123 19.57 7.75 -2.05
CA VAL A 123 18.15 7.97 -1.72
C VAL A 123 17.34 8.21 -2.99
N LEU A 124 17.84 9.07 -3.89
CA LEU A 124 17.21 9.33 -5.17
C LEU A 124 17.02 8.03 -5.97
N ARG A 125 18.08 7.21 -6.07
CA ARG A 125 18.05 5.91 -6.76
C ARG A 125 17.01 4.97 -6.14
N ILE A 126 17.03 4.80 -4.81
CA ILE A 126 16.09 3.89 -4.13
C ILE A 126 14.63 4.28 -4.39
N LEU A 127 14.30 5.57 -4.26
CA LEU A 127 12.93 6.04 -4.42
C LEU A 127 12.51 6.12 -5.88
N SER A 128 13.40 6.47 -6.81
CA SER A 128 13.11 6.43 -8.24
C SER A 128 12.89 4.99 -8.73
N ASP A 129 13.71 4.04 -8.28
CA ASP A 129 13.56 2.61 -8.59
C ASP A 129 12.22 2.09 -8.04
N ALA A 130 11.87 2.47 -6.80
CA ALA A 130 10.60 2.10 -6.20
C ALA A 130 9.41 2.64 -6.98
N SER A 131 9.45 3.91 -7.43
CA SER A 131 8.38 4.48 -8.24
C SER A 131 8.23 3.77 -9.59
N ALA A 132 9.33 3.40 -10.24
CA ALA A 132 9.28 2.63 -11.48
C ALA A 132 8.66 1.24 -11.26
N ILE A 133 9.06 0.55 -10.19
CA ILE A 133 8.50 -0.76 -9.82
C ILE A 133 6.99 -0.66 -9.53
N ILE A 134 6.52 0.41 -8.89
CA ILE A 134 5.09 0.60 -8.62
C ILE A 134 4.33 0.72 -9.94
N ALA A 135 4.79 1.57 -10.86
CA ALA A 135 4.16 1.73 -12.17
C ALA A 135 4.17 0.43 -12.99
N GLU A 136 5.27 -0.33 -12.97
CA GLU A 136 5.33 -1.67 -13.56
C GLU A 136 4.32 -2.62 -12.93
N GLY A 137 4.14 -2.54 -11.61
CA GLY A 137 3.15 -3.32 -10.86
C GLY A 137 1.71 -2.98 -11.22
N GLU A 138 1.40 -1.69 -11.40
CA GLU A 138 0.08 -1.22 -11.87
C GLU A 138 -0.21 -1.72 -13.29
N VAL A 139 0.77 -1.63 -14.21
CA VAL A 139 0.63 -2.17 -15.57
C VAL A 139 0.48 -3.69 -15.55
N LEU A 140 1.25 -4.40 -14.73
CA LEU A 140 1.12 -5.85 -14.58
C LEU A 140 -0.28 -6.22 -14.07
N GLN A 141 -0.80 -5.48 -13.07
CA GLN A 141 -2.16 -5.67 -12.57
C GLN A 141 -3.17 -5.52 -13.70
N LEU A 142 -3.08 -4.44 -14.50
CA LEU A 142 -3.98 -4.21 -15.64
C LEU A 142 -3.97 -5.35 -16.67
N MET A 143 -2.82 -5.97 -16.89
CA MET A 143 -2.70 -7.11 -17.82
C MET A 143 -3.29 -8.41 -17.27
N THR A 144 -3.35 -8.56 -15.96
CA THR A 144 -3.88 -9.76 -15.26
C THR A 144 -5.27 -9.53 -14.66
N SER A 145 -5.80 -8.31 -14.74
CA SER A 145 -7.15 -8.00 -14.28
C SER A 145 -8.16 -8.89 -14.99
N ASN A 146 -9.14 -9.39 -14.25
CA ASN A 146 -10.20 -10.24 -14.78
C ASN A 146 -9.69 -11.55 -15.42
N ASP A 147 -8.52 -12.05 -15.00
CA ASP A 147 -8.00 -13.37 -15.41
C ASP A 147 -8.04 -14.34 -14.21
N THR A 148 -9.02 -15.26 -14.20
CA THR A 148 -9.15 -16.24 -13.10
C THR A 148 -8.06 -17.30 -13.11
N GLU A 149 -7.26 -17.40 -14.18
CA GLU A 149 -6.08 -18.27 -14.24
C GLU A 149 -4.85 -17.65 -13.55
N THR A 150 -4.98 -16.45 -12.98
CA THR A 150 -3.94 -15.80 -12.17
C THR A 150 -3.44 -16.73 -11.06
N THR A 151 -2.14 -17.01 -11.10
CA THR A 151 -1.47 -17.83 -10.08
C THR A 151 -1.16 -17.04 -8.81
N GLU A 152 -0.96 -17.74 -7.69
CA GLU A 152 -0.50 -17.13 -6.43
C GLU A 152 0.82 -16.36 -6.63
N ASP A 153 1.75 -16.90 -7.43
CA ASP A 153 3.01 -16.22 -7.76
C ASP A 153 2.80 -14.92 -8.55
N SER A 154 1.90 -14.93 -9.54
CA SER A 154 1.54 -13.73 -10.30
C SER A 154 0.91 -12.67 -9.39
N TYR A 155 -0.04 -13.06 -8.54
CA TYR A 155 -0.64 -12.18 -7.55
C TYR A 155 0.41 -11.59 -6.59
N LEU A 156 1.29 -12.43 -6.03
CA LEU A 156 2.35 -11.99 -5.11
C LEU A 156 3.33 -11.02 -5.78
N ARG A 157 3.60 -11.18 -7.08
CA ARG A 157 4.40 -10.22 -7.86
C ARG A 157 3.72 -8.86 -7.97
N VAL A 158 2.42 -8.82 -8.25
CA VAL A 158 1.64 -7.58 -8.34
C VAL A 158 1.69 -6.83 -7.02
N ILE A 159 1.30 -7.46 -5.91
CA ILE A 159 1.25 -6.78 -4.60
C ILE A 159 2.66 -6.42 -4.08
N SER A 160 3.68 -7.21 -4.43
CA SER A 160 5.07 -6.87 -4.13
C SER A 160 5.52 -5.59 -4.83
N ALA A 161 5.07 -5.38 -6.07
CA ALA A 161 5.42 -4.22 -6.87
C ALA A 161 4.57 -2.99 -6.50
N LYS A 162 3.23 -3.10 -6.58
CA LYS A 162 2.29 -1.99 -6.36
C LYS A 162 2.31 -1.47 -4.92
N THR A 163 2.35 -2.38 -3.93
CA THR A 163 2.20 -2.01 -2.52
C THR A 163 3.51 -2.10 -1.75
N ALA A 164 4.19 -3.24 -1.81
CA ALA A 164 5.32 -3.51 -0.93
C ALA A 164 6.61 -2.74 -1.30
N ALA A 165 6.80 -2.37 -2.56
CA ALA A 165 8.00 -1.67 -3.02
C ALA A 165 8.18 -0.33 -2.30
N LEU A 166 7.11 0.47 -2.16
CA LEU A 166 7.19 1.75 -1.47
C LEU A 166 7.42 1.60 0.04
N PHE A 167 6.85 0.57 0.67
CA PHE A 167 7.13 0.25 2.07
C PHE A 167 8.59 -0.15 2.28
N ALA A 168 9.14 -0.97 1.38
CA ALA A 168 10.54 -1.37 1.40
C ALA A 168 11.47 -0.17 1.25
N ALA A 169 11.19 0.70 0.28
CA ALA A 169 11.95 1.92 0.04
C ALA A 169 11.88 2.88 1.24
N ALA A 170 10.68 3.11 1.79
CA ALA A 170 10.46 3.96 2.97
C ALA A 170 11.30 3.51 4.18
N CYS A 171 11.36 2.21 4.44
CA CYS A 171 12.19 1.70 5.54
C CYS A 171 13.69 1.78 5.21
N ARG A 172 14.08 1.38 4.00
CA ARG A 172 15.47 1.33 3.53
C ARG A 172 16.15 2.70 3.60
N ILE A 173 15.49 3.77 3.14
CA ILE A 173 16.08 5.12 3.17
C ILE A 173 16.32 5.62 4.60
N GLY A 174 15.62 5.08 5.60
CA GLY A 174 15.90 5.38 7.02
C GLY A 174 17.31 4.97 7.44
N ALA A 175 17.79 3.81 6.97
CA ALA A 175 19.17 3.35 7.20
C ALA A 175 20.19 4.19 6.42
N VAL A 176 19.88 4.50 5.15
CA VAL A 176 20.77 5.29 4.27
C VAL A 176 21.03 6.68 4.83
N VAL A 177 19.99 7.37 5.30
CA VAL A 177 20.10 8.69 5.91
C VAL A 177 20.91 8.66 7.21
N ALA A 178 20.87 7.52 7.91
CA ALA A 178 21.62 7.26 9.13
C ALA A 178 23.03 6.69 8.87
N GLU A 179 23.45 6.60 7.60
CA GLU A 179 24.77 6.10 7.17
C GLU A 179 25.10 4.73 7.77
N ARG A 180 24.10 3.84 7.80
CA ARG A 180 24.27 2.48 8.35
C ARG A 180 24.90 1.54 7.32
N PRO A 181 25.56 0.45 7.77
CA PRO A 181 26.12 -0.54 6.87
C PRO A 181 25.05 -1.24 6.01
N ASP A 182 25.44 -1.72 4.83
CA ASP A 182 24.58 -2.42 3.86
C ASP A 182 23.75 -3.56 4.48
N ALA A 183 24.27 -4.24 5.50
CA ALA A 183 23.55 -5.31 6.20
C ALA A 183 22.30 -4.80 6.93
N GLU A 184 22.38 -3.63 7.58
CA GLU A 184 21.24 -3.00 8.25
C GLU A 184 20.28 -2.36 7.24
N GLU A 185 20.81 -1.76 6.18
CA GLU A 185 20.01 -1.26 5.06
C GLU A 185 19.18 -2.38 4.43
N LEU A 186 19.79 -3.54 4.14
CA LEU A 186 19.13 -4.71 3.60
C LEU A 186 18.10 -5.29 4.58
N ALA A 187 18.39 -5.27 5.88
CA ALA A 187 17.44 -5.69 6.91
C ALA A 187 16.17 -4.80 6.91
N LEU A 188 16.33 -3.47 6.81
CA LEU A 188 15.18 -2.56 6.72
C LEU A 188 14.43 -2.66 5.40
N TYR A 189 15.13 -2.92 4.28
CA TYR A 189 14.48 -3.25 3.01
C TYR A 189 13.60 -4.52 3.14
N ARG A 190 14.16 -5.60 3.72
CA ARG A 190 13.44 -6.88 3.92
C ARG A 190 12.26 -6.72 4.88
N TYR A 191 12.44 -5.94 5.95
CA TYR A 191 11.37 -5.59 6.87
C TYR A 191 10.23 -4.88 6.13
N GLY A 192 10.52 -3.78 5.42
CA GLY A 192 9.50 -2.99 4.73
C GLY A 192 8.80 -3.77 3.63
N ARG A 193 9.53 -4.59 2.86
CA ARG A 193 8.94 -5.46 1.83
C ARG A 193 7.99 -6.48 2.44
N SER A 194 8.41 -7.20 3.48
CA SER A 194 7.58 -8.24 4.11
C SER A 194 6.37 -7.61 4.81
N PHE A 195 6.55 -6.45 5.47
CA PHE A 195 5.47 -5.68 6.04
C PHE A 195 4.45 -5.27 4.98
N GLY A 196 4.89 -4.74 3.84
CA GLY A 196 4.01 -4.30 2.76
C GLY A 196 3.21 -5.43 2.13
N ILE A 197 3.81 -6.61 1.96
CA ILE A 197 3.10 -7.81 1.49
C ILE A 197 2.06 -8.26 2.51
N ALA A 198 2.44 -8.36 3.79
CA ALA A 198 1.49 -8.70 4.86
C ALA A 198 0.34 -7.68 4.95
N PHE A 199 0.64 -6.40 4.77
CA PHE A 199 -0.35 -5.32 4.78
C PHE A 199 -1.39 -5.49 3.67
N GLN A 200 -0.96 -5.75 2.43
CA GLN A 200 -1.89 -5.95 1.32
C GLN A 200 -2.72 -7.23 1.50
N LEU A 201 -2.09 -8.35 1.90
CA LEU A 201 -2.81 -9.60 2.16
C LEU A 201 -3.90 -9.44 3.22
N VAL A 202 -3.65 -8.64 4.27
CA VAL A 202 -4.68 -8.34 5.28
C VAL A 202 -5.74 -7.39 4.75
N ASP A 203 -5.40 -6.38 3.94
CA ASP A 203 -6.39 -5.52 3.28
C ASP A 203 -7.34 -6.39 2.43
N ASP A 204 -6.81 -7.27 1.58
CA ASP A 204 -7.60 -8.16 0.71
C ASP A 204 -8.49 -9.11 1.53
N VAL A 205 -7.98 -9.72 2.62
CA VAL A 205 -8.81 -10.60 3.48
C VAL A 205 -9.93 -9.82 4.16
N LEU A 206 -9.68 -8.56 4.54
CA LEU A 206 -10.68 -7.72 5.19
C LEU A 206 -11.80 -7.31 4.23
N ASP A 207 -11.51 -7.16 2.93
CA ASP A 207 -12.53 -6.87 1.91
C ASP A 207 -13.55 -8.00 1.78
N TYR A 208 -13.23 -9.23 2.19
CA TYR A 208 -14.16 -10.37 2.20
C TYR A 208 -14.53 -10.83 3.61
N SER A 209 -14.24 -10.05 4.65
CA SER A 209 -14.49 -10.47 6.02
C SER A 209 -15.95 -10.26 6.45
N ALA A 210 -16.67 -11.35 6.71
CA ALA A 210 -18.04 -11.31 7.23
C ALA A 210 -18.18 -10.47 8.52
N ARG A 211 -17.16 -10.48 9.39
CA ARG A 211 -17.15 -9.65 10.61
C ARG A 211 -17.08 -8.16 10.31
N GLN A 212 -16.39 -7.74 9.24
CA GLN A 212 -16.41 -6.34 8.84
C GLN A 212 -17.78 -5.91 8.32
N ALA A 213 -18.48 -6.80 7.61
CA ALA A 213 -19.87 -6.58 7.22
C ALA A 213 -20.78 -6.40 8.44
N GLU A 214 -20.64 -7.23 9.47
CA GLU A 214 -21.39 -7.10 10.73
C GLU A 214 -21.12 -5.76 11.46
N LEU A 215 -19.92 -5.21 11.31
CA LEU A 215 -19.54 -3.89 11.83
C LEU A 215 -20.01 -2.73 10.95
N GLY A 216 -20.81 -3.00 9.91
CA GLY A 216 -21.41 -1.99 9.03
C GLY A 216 -20.44 -1.37 8.04
N LYS A 217 -19.31 -2.02 7.75
CA LYS A 217 -18.39 -1.59 6.69
C LYS A 217 -18.82 -2.17 5.34
N ALA A 218 -18.63 -1.39 4.28
CA ALA A 218 -18.70 -1.89 2.92
C ALA A 218 -17.62 -2.96 2.74
N ILE A 219 -18.01 -4.13 2.23
CA ILE A 219 -17.14 -5.25 1.88
C ILE A 219 -17.42 -5.68 0.43
N GLY A 220 -16.47 -6.36 -0.19
CA GLY A 220 -16.58 -6.90 -1.55
C GLY A 220 -16.34 -5.86 -2.63
N ASP A 221 -15.60 -4.80 -2.35
CA ASP A 221 -15.23 -3.83 -3.38
C ASP A 221 -14.30 -4.49 -4.40
N ASP A 222 -13.36 -5.34 -3.95
CA ASP A 222 -12.49 -6.11 -4.85
C ASP A 222 -13.31 -7.08 -5.72
N PHE A 223 -14.38 -7.67 -5.17
CA PHE A 223 -15.30 -8.50 -5.96
C PHE A 223 -16.00 -7.69 -7.05
N ARG A 224 -16.58 -6.54 -6.69
CA ARG A 224 -17.32 -5.67 -7.61
C ARG A 224 -16.45 -5.14 -8.74
N GLU A 225 -15.19 -4.90 -8.45
CA GLU A 225 -14.20 -4.41 -9.41
C GLU A 225 -13.55 -5.53 -10.25
N GLY A 226 -13.88 -6.81 -10.01
CA GLY A 226 -13.28 -7.94 -10.73
C GLY A 226 -11.84 -8.25 -10.32
N LYS A 227 -11.37 -7.71 -9.19
CA LYS A 227 -9.99 -7.88 -8.73
C LYS A 227 -9.73 -9.32 -8.29
N ILE A 228 -8.72 -9.93 -8.89
CA ILE A 228 -8.30 -11.30 -8.58
C ILE A 228 -7.32 -11.28 -7.40
N THR A 229 -7.86 -11.25 -6.17
CA THR A 229 -7.09 -11.26 -4.91
C THR A 229 -6.75 -12.68 -4.46
N LEU A 230 -5.85 -12.83 -3.46
CA LEU A 230 -5.43 -14.16 -3.00
C LEU A 230 -6.61 -15.05 -2.55
N PRO A 231 -7.60 -14.58 -1.78
CA PRO A 231 -8.77 -15.40 -1.46
C PRO A 231 -9.49 -15.96 -2.69
N VAL A 232 -9.61 -15.18 -3.77
CA VAL A 232 -10.19 -15.63 -5.04
C VAL A 232 -9.29 -16.68 -5.70
N VAL A 233 -7.98 -16.41 -5.83
CA VAL A 233 -7.01 -17.33 -6.44
C VAL A 233 -7.07 -18.71 -5.77
N LEU A 234 -7.10 -18.74 -4.43
CA LEU A 234 -7.17 -19.98 -3.66
C LEU A 234 -8.52 -20.69 -3.84
N ALA A 235 -9.64 -19.97 -3.76
CA ALA A 235 -10.97 -20.54 -3.93
C ALA A 235 -11.20 -21.10 -5.36
N PHE A 236 -10.72 -20.39 -6.39
CA PHE A 236 -10.81 -20.81 -7.78
C PHE A 236 -10.00 -22.07 -8.06
N ALA A 237 -8.74 -22.11 -7.58
CA ALA A 237 -7.85 -23.25 -7.78
C ALA A 237 -8.40 -24.54 -7.15
N ARG A 238 -9.04 -24.42 -5.98
CA ARG A 238 -9.60 -25.53 -5.19
C ARG A 238 -11.01 -25.95 -5.62
N GLY A 239 -11.73 -25.06 -6.31
CA GLY A 239 -13.11 -25.27 -6.71
C GLY A 239 -13.29 -26.29 -7.83
N ASP A 240 -14.51 -26.85 -7.90
CA ASP A 240 -14.94 -27.69 -9.01
C ASP A 240 -15.29 -26.88 -10.27
N GLU A 241 -15.63 -27.54 -11.38
CA GLU A 241 -15.91 -26.84 -12.64
C GLU A 241 -17.17 -25.95 -12.58
N ALA A 242 -18.14 -26.25 -11.70
CA ALA A 242 -19.30 -25.38 -11.52
C ALA A 242 -18.94 -24.12 -10.73
N GLU A 243 -18.11 -24.27 -9.69
CA GLU A 243 -17.57 -23.15 -8.91
C GLU A 243 -16.64 -22.28 -9.75
N ARG A 244 -15.81 -22.86 -10.61
CA ARG A 244 -14.95 -22.12 -11.55
C ARG A 244 -15.78 -21.33 -12.57
N ARG A 245 -16.85 -21.90 -13.13
CA ARG A 245 -17.77 -21.16 -14.00
C ARG A 245 -18.41 -19.96 -13.30
N PHE A 246 -18.76 -20.11 -12.01
CA PHE A 246 -19.26 -18.99 -11.22
C PHE A 246 -18.23 -17.86 -11.13
N TRP A 247 -16.98 -18.18 -10.77
CA TRP A 247 -15.92 -17.17 -10.68
C TRP A 247 -15.62 -16.50 -12.02
N ARG A 248 -15.60 -17.25 -13.12
CA ARG A 248 -15.39 -16.68 -14.46
C ARG A 248 -16.47 -15.68 -14.83
N ARG A 249 -17.75 -16.05 -14.67
CA ARG A 249 -18.87 -15.15 -14.93
C ARG A 249 -18.76 -13.87 -14.10
N CYS A 250 -18.49 -13.99 -12.80
CA CYS A 250 -18.48 -12.83 -11.92
C CYS A 250 -17.25 -11.94 -12.06
N LEU A 251 -16.07 -12.49 -12.37
CA LEU A 251 -14.80 -11.76 -12.34
C LEU A 251 -14.16 -11.56 -13.72
N GLU A 252 -14.33 -12.49 -14.66
CA GLU A 252 -13.84 -12.31 -16.05
C GLU A 252 -14.85 -11.49 -16.86
N ASP A 253 -16.11 -11.94 -16.87
CA ASP A 253 -17.18 -11.31 -17.66
C ASP A 253 -17.81 -10.10 -16.95
N LEU A 254 -17.49 -9.89 -15.65
CA LEU A 254 -18.10 -8.89 -14.76
C LEU A 254 -19.64 -8.96 -14.73
N GLU A 255 -20.20 -10.16 -14.97
CA GLU A 255 -21.64 -10.42 -14.92
C GLU A 255 -22.04 -10.80 -13.48
N GLN A 256 -22.25 -9.76 -12.66
CA GLN A 256 -22.54 -9.89 -11.24
C GLN A 256 -24.00 -9.56 -10.92
N GLU A 257 -24.60 -10.38 -10.05
CA GLU A 257 -25.92 -10.16 -9.47
C GLU A 257 -25.80 -9.98 -7.95
N GLU A 258 -26.78 -9.33 -7.32
CA GLU A 258 -26.83 -9.09 -5.87
C GLU A 258 -26.47 -10.31 -4.98
N PRO A 259 -26.95 -11.55 -5.23
CA PRO A 259 -26.59 -12.70 -4.39
C PRO A 259 -25.16 -13.24 -4.62
N ASP A 260 -24.46 -12.81 -5.66
CA ASP A 260 -23.19 -13.41 -6.06
C ASP A 260 -22.07 -13.16 -5.04
N LEU A 261 -22.04 -11.99 -4.40
CA LEU A 261 -21.05 -11.74 -3.33
C LEU A 261 -21.22 -12.73 -2.17
N HIS A 262 -22.47 -13.04 -1.78
CA HIS A 262 -22.72 -14.01 -0.72
C HIS A 262 -22.24 -15.41 -1.14
N ARG A 263 -22.50 -15.79 -2.39
CA ARG A 263 -21.99 -17.04 -2.95
C ARG A 263 -20.47 -17.09 -2.99
N ALA A 264 -19.81 -16.00 -3.36
CA ALA A 264 -18.35 -15.88 -3.36
C ALA A 264 -17.77 -16.11 -1.95
N LEU A 265 -18.38 -15.49 -0.93
CA LEU A 265 -17.98 -15.66 0.47
C LEU A 265 -18.17 -17.12 0.95
N ASP A 266 -19.29 -17.76 0.59
CA ASP A 266 -19.54 -19.17 0.90
C ASP A 266 -18.46 -20.08 0.28
N LEU A 267 -18.07 -19.82 -0.98
CA LEU A 267 -17.03 -20.59 -1.66
C LEU A 267 -15.66 -20.37 -1.02
N MET A 268 -15.33 -19.13 -0.67
CA MET A 268 -14.08 -18.82 0.04
C MET A 268 -14.02 -19.50 1.40
N ALA A 269 -15.14 -19.56 2.14
CA ALA A 269 -15.23 -20.27 3.41
C ALA A 269 -15.15 -21.79 3.22
N ARG A 270 -15.83 -22.35 2.21
CA ARG A 270 -15.82 -23.78 1.89
C ARG A 270 -14.41 -24.31 1.58
N HIS A 271 -13.58 -23.48 0.97
CA HIS A 271 -12.23 -23.82 0.53
C HIS A 271 -11.12 -23.29 1.43
N ASP A 272 -11.46 -22.81 2.65
CA ASP A 272 -10.53 -22.24 3.63
C ASP A 272 -9.64 -21.12 3.05
N ALA A 273 -10.12 -20.41 2.02
CA ALA A 273 -9.31 -19.46 1.25
C ALA A 273 -8.93 -18.22 2.06
N LEU A 274 -9.87 -17.71 2.88
CA LEU A 274 -9.60 -16.56 3.77
C LEU A 274 -8.62 -16.93 4.89
N GLU A 275 -8.74 -18.14 5.45
CA GLU A 275 -7.84 -18.61 6.50
C GLU A 275 -6.42 -18.77 5.98
N ASP A 276 -6.25 -19.39 4.80
CA ASP A 276 -4.93 -19.57 4.19
C ASP A 276 -4.31 -18.25 3.73
N ALA A 277 -5.10 -17.32 3.18
CA ALA A 277 -4.61 -15.98 2.85
C ALA A 277 -4.13 -15.24 4.11
N MET A 278 -4.86 -15.37 5.23
CA MET A 278 -4.43 -14.83 6.52
C MET A 278 -3.17 -15.53 7.06
N ALA A 279 -3.03 -16.84 6.87
CA ALA A 279 -1.81 -17.56 7.21
C ALA A 279 -0.61 -17.05 6.40
N ARG A 280 -0.80 -16.67 5.13
CA ARG A 280 0.24 -16.05 4.29
C ARG A 280 0.63 -14.68 4.82
N ALA A 281 -0.35 -13.85 5.20
CA ALA A 281 -0.08 -12.56 5.83
C ALA A 281 0.76 -12.72 7.11
N LYS A 282 0.41 -13.67 7.98
CA LYS A 282 1.17 -13.98 9.21
C LYS A 282 2.60 -14.47 8.91
N HIS A 283 2.79 -15.24 7.84
CA HIS A 283 4.11 -15.68 7.40
C HIS A 283 5.00 -14.48 7.04
N TYR A 284 4.51 -13.56 6.21
CA TYR A 284 5.24 -12.34 5.87
C TYR A 284 5.44 -11.41 7.08
N GLY A 285 4.48 -11.35 8.01
CA GLY A 285 4.68 -10.67 9.29
C GLY A 285 5.83 -11.27 10.11
N ALA A 286 5.95 -12.60 10.15
CA ALA A 286 7.07 -13.27 10.82
C ALA A 286 8.42 -12.98 10.13
N GLN A 287 8.44 -12.91 8.80
CA GLN A 287 9.63 -12.50 8.05
C GLN A 287 10.03 -11.05 8.37
N ALA A 288 9.06 -10.13 8.45
CA ALA A 288 9.30 -8.74 8.84
C ALA A 288 9.94 -8.67 10.24
N ARG A 289 9.39 -9.38 11.24
CA ARG A 289 9.95 -9.44 12.59
C ARG A 289 11.37 -10.02 12.62
N THR A 290 11.61 -11.07 11.82
CA THR A 290 12.95 -11.69 11.72
C THR A 290 13.98 -10.69 11.18
N ALA A 291 13.61 -9.87 10.19
CA ALA A 291 14.51 -8.85 9.66
C ALA A 291 14.93 -7.81 10.72
N LEU A 292 14.07 -7.49 11.69
CA LEU A 292 14.41 -6.56 12.78
C LEU A 292 15.41 -7.13 13.80
N GLN A 293 15.70 -8.43 13.79
CA GLN A 293 16.69 -9.06 14.69
C GLN A 293 18.12 -8.59 14.42
N ALA A 294 18.38 -7.98 13.25
CA ALA A 294 19.65 -7.33 12.94
C ALA A 294 19.94 -6.10 13.83
N PHE A 295 18.92 -5.56 14.50
CA PHE A 295 19.03 -4.37 15.35
C PHE A 295 18.94 -4.72 16.84
N ALA A 296 19.68 -3.98 17.66
CA ALA A 296 19.60 -4.08 19.11
C ALA A 296 18.20 -3.71 19.63
N ASP A 297 17.86 -4.21 20.82
CA ASP A 297 16.58 -3.87 21.43
C ASP A 297 16.50 -2.38 21.73
N SER A 298 15.43 -1.76 21.26
CA SER A 298 15.20 -0.33 21.39
C SER A 298 13.70 -0.03 21.32
N PRO A 299 13.25 1.13 21.82
CA PRO A 299 11.85 1.55 21.64
C PRO A 299 11.42 1.58 20.17
N ALA A 300 12.31 1.95 19.25
CA ALA A 300 12.01 1.96 17.82
C ALA A 300 11.83 0.54 17.26
N ARG A 301 12.68 -0.42 17.66
CA ARG A 301 12.56 -1.82 17.25
C ARG A 301 11.24 -2.43 17.74
N ARG A 302 10.86 -2.14 18.98
CA ARG A 302 9.59 -2.58 19.57
C ARG A 302 8.40 -1.97 18.84
N ALA A 303 8.42 -0.67 18.55
CA ALA A 303 7.35 -0.01 17.80
C ALA A 303 7.18 -0.57 16.37
N LEU A 304 8.27 -0.90 15.67
CA LEU A 304 8.22 -1.56 14.36
C LEU A 304 7.68 -3.00 14.45
N THR A 305 8.00 -3.71 15.54
CA THR A 305 7.44 -5.04 15.82
C THR A 305 5.94 -4.96 16.08
N GLU A 306 5.51 -4.03 16.95
CA GLU A 306 4.10 -3.76 17.25
C GLU A 306 3.32 -3.32 16.00
N ALA A 307 3.95 -2.60 15.07
CA ALA A 307 3.32 -2.24 13.80
C ALA A 307 3.00 -3.49 12.96
N VAL A 308 3.88 -4.49 12.94
CA VAL A 308 3.61 -5.78 12.29
C VAL A 308 2.45 -6.49 12.96
N ASP A 309 2.44 -6.54 14.29
CA ASP A 309 1.41 -7.22 15.06
C ASP A 309 0.05 -6.55 14.84
N PHE A 310 -0.02 -5.22 14.94
CA PHE A 310 -1.21 -4.44 14.59
C PHE A 310 -1.68 -4.68 13.15
N CYS A 311 -0.75 -4.88 12.21
CA CYS A 311 -1.08 -5.15 10.82
C CYS A 311 -1.79 -6.51 10.66
N VAL A 312 -1.22 -7.58 11.23
CA VAL A 312 -1.76 -8.95 11.08
C VAL A 312 -2.95 -9.23 11.99
N ASP A 313 -3.03 -8.58 13.15
CA ASP A 313 -4.10 -8.80 14.12
C ASP A 313 -5.38 -8.01 13.78
N ARG A 314 -5.30 -7.03 12.86
CA ARG A 314 -6.45 -6.23 12.42
C ARG A 314 -7.58 -7.05 11.78
N ALA A 315 -7.28 -8.27 11.35
CA ALA A 315 -8.27 -9.21 10.83
C ALA A 315 -9.08 -9.95 11.90
N TYR A 316 -8.69 -9.82 13.18
CA TYR A 316 -9.30 -10.48 14.33
C TYR A 316 -9.95 -9.50 15.31
#